data_AF-A0A495X890-F1
#
_entry.id   AF-A0A495X890-F1
#
_cell.length_a   1.000
_cell.length_b   1.000
_cell.length_c   1.000
_cell.angle_alpha   90.00
_cell.angle_beta   90.00
_cell.angle_gamma   90.00
#
_symmetry.space_group_name_H-M   'P 1'
#
loop_
_entity.id
_entity.type
_entity.pdbx_description
1 polymer ?
#
loop_
_entity_poly.entity_id
_entity_poly.type
_entity_poly.pdbx_seq_one_letter_code
_entity_poly.pdbx_strand_id
1 'polypeptide(L)'
;MARTLDPARAEQDARTRFADLGTAPPAVRDDNGVEHSPDARYTEICRRAKLIATSDGLADAVTAHLSTAGIEAEVHQVRADPAEGDEQVMTLRTTTADGTPVLVPLRPGATTLRIYPFTDSLVLPEPPLHVIELPTTARSADGWVDATTIAQTLKAHLHP
;
A
#
# COMPACT_ATOMS: atom_id res chain seq x y z
N MET A 1 -2.10 -17.80 15.81
CA MET A 1 -2.52 -16.65 16.65
C MET A 1 -2.49 -15.43 15.77
N ALA A 2 -3.65 -14.85 15.44
CA ALA A 2 -3.69 -13.58 14.74
C ALA A 2 -3.09 -12.51 15.68
N ARG A 3 -2.03 -11.84 15.24
CA ARG A 3 -1.48 -10.70 15.96
C ARG A 3 -2.55 -9.62 15.95
N THR A 4 -3.13 -9.28 17.10
CA THR A 4 -4.04 -8.13 17.21
C THR A 4 -3.21 -6.87 17.02
N LEU A 5 -3.19 -6.38 15.78
CA LEU A 5 -2.54 -5.13 15.41
C LEU A 5 -3.49 -3.97 15.74
N ASP A 6 -2.98 -2.93 16.40
CA ASP A 6 -3.74 -1.69 16.60
C ASP A 6 -3.75 -0.89 15.27
N PRO A 7 -4.92 -0.73 14.62
CA PRO A 7 -5.01 -0.07 13.33
C PRO A 7 -4.53 1.38 13.37
N ALA A 8 -4.83 2.11 14.46
CA ALA A 8 -4.46 3.52 14.57
C ALA A 8 -2.94 3.67 14.70
N ARG A 9 -2.28 2.75 15.42
CA ARG A 9 -0.83 2.74 15.53
C ARG A 9 -0.16 2.41 14.20
N ALA A 10 -0.64 1.38 13.50
CA ALA A 10 -0.13 0.97 12.20
C ALA A 10 -0.27 2.10 11.17
N GLU A 11 -1.42 2.76 11.14
CA GLU A 11 -1.68 3.91 10.27
C GLU A 11 -0.76 5.09 10.59
N GLN A 12 -0.61 5.44 11.87
CA GLN A 12 0.27 6.54 12.27
C GLN A 12 1.72 6.28 11.86
N ASP A 13 2.22 5.06 12.08
CA ASP A 13 3.58 4.68 11.68
C ASP A 13 3.75 4.72 10.14
N ALA A 14 2.74 4.29 9.38
CA ALA A 14 2.74 4.37 7.92
C ALA A 14 2.70 5.83 7.43
N ARG A 15 1.83 6.67 7.99
CA ARG A 15 1.72 8.09 7.65
C ARG A 15 3.00 8.87 7.98
N THR A 16 3.69 8.53 9.06
CA THR A 16 5.01 9.09 9.35
C THR A 16 6.01 8.76 8.25
N ARG A 17 6.06 7.51 7.76
CA ARG A 17 6.93 7.14 6.61
C ARG A 17 6.50 7.80 5.30
N PHE A 18 5.20 8.01 5.12
CA PHE A 18 4.65 8.71 3.96
C PHE A 18 5.21 10.13 3.81
N ALA A 19 5.32 10.86 4.93
CA ALA A 19 5.91 12.20 4.95
C ALA A 19 7.38 12.21 4.45
N ASP A 20 8.10 11.09 4.60
CA ASP A 20 9.51 10.93 4.21
C ASP A 20 9.72 10.33 2.81
N LEU A 21 8.64 10.03 2.06
CA LEU A 21 8.73 9.40 0.73
C LEU A 21 9.56 10.23 -0.25
N GLY A 22 9.39 11.55 -0.24
CA GLY A 22 10.09 12.48 -1.13
C GLY A 22 11.50 12.83 -0.66
N THR A 23 11.89 12.45 0.55
CA THR A 23 13.18 12.81 1.13
C THR A 23 14.32 12.06 0.44
N ALA A 24 15.31 12.77 -0.07
CA ALA A 24 16.50 12.17 -0.68
C ALA A 24 17.26 11.30 0.34
N PRO A 25 17.91 10.20 -0.09
CA PRO A 25 18.76 9.43 0.79
C PRO A 25 19.97 10.26 1.26
N PRO A 26 20.51 9.99 2.46
CA PRO A 26 21.70 10.68 2.94
C PRO A 26 22.96 10.25 2.18
N ALA A 27 23.98 11.10 2.18
CA ALA A 27 25.32 10.73 1.73
C ALA A 27 25.89 9.59 2.59
N VAL A 28 26.68 8.72 1.96
CA VAL A 28 27.32 7.60 2.63
C VAL A 28 28.80 7.91 2.81
N ARG A 29 29.32 7.64 4.00
CA ARG A 29 30.75 7.80 4.29
C ARG A 29 31.46 6.45 4.13
N ASP A 30 32.56 6.42 3.39
CA ASP A 30 33.38 5.21 3.25
C ASP A 30 34.34 5.02 4.45
N ASP A 31 35.07 3.92 4.45
CA ASP A 31 36.02 3.56 5.52
C ASP A 31 37.19 4.55 5.66
N ASN A 32 37.45 5.37 4.63
CA ASN A 32 38.46 6.43 4.66
C ASN A 32 37.89 7.77 5.16
N GLY A 33 36.60 7.80 5.50
CA GLY A 33 35.91 9.00 5.97
C GLY A 33 35.43 9.93 4.86
N VAL A 34 35.50 9.52 3.58
CA VAL A 34 35.07 10.33 2.43
C VAL A 34 33.56 10.20 2.25
N GLU A 35 32.88 11.34 2.10
CA GLU A 35 31.44 11.37 1.82
C GLU A 35 31.15 11.24 0.33
N HIS A 36 30.25 10.32 0.01
CA HIS A 36 29.77 10.04 -1.34
C HIS A 36 28.29 10.39 -1.43
N SER A 37 27.97 11.31 -2.33
CA SER A 37 26.58 11.61 -2.66
C SER A 37 25.90 10.37 -3.25
N PRO A 38 24.61 10.14 -2.94
CA PRO A 38 23.80 9.10 -3.57
C PRO A 38 23.84 9.21 -5.08
N ASP A 39 24.11 8.10 -5.77
CA ASP A 39 23.86 8.04 -7.20
C ASP A 39 22.37 7.90 -7.53
N ALA A 40 22.00 8.04 -8.80
CA ALA A 40 20.62 7.96 -9.26
C ALA A 40 19.99 6.57 -9.01
N ARG A 41 20.78 5.50 -9.12
CA ARG A 41 20.29 4.13 -8.93
C ARG A 41 19.97 3.86 -7.47
N TYR A 42 20.86 4.25 -6.56
CA TYR A 42 20.66 4.15 -5.12
C TYR A 42 19.48 5.00 -4.66
N THR A 43 19.34 6.20 -5.23
CA THR A 43 18.18 7.07 -4.99
C THR A 43 16.86 6.39 -5.35
N GLU A 44 16.79 5.77 -6.53
CA GLU A 44 15.59 5.04 -6.97
C GLU A 44 15.31 3.79 -6.11
N ILE A 45 16.34 3.04 -5.72
CA ILE A 45 16.19 1.90 -4.79
C ILE A 45 15.62 2.37 -3.45
N CYS A 46 16.16 3.45 -2.88
CA CYS A 46 15.67 4.02 -1.63
C CYS A 46 14.22 4.49 -1.75
N ARG A 47 13.86 5.15 -2.86
CA ARG A 47 12.49 5.59 -3.12
C ARG A 47 11.51 4.41 -3.14
N ARG A 48 11.83 3.35 -3.89
CA ARG A 48 11.01 2.13 -3.95
C ARG A 48 10.90 1.43 -2.60
N ALA A 49 12.00 1.31 -1.86
CA ALA A 49 12.01 0.70 -0.54
C ALA A 49 11.11 1.46 0.45
N LYS A 50 11.15 2.80 0.43
CA LYS A 50 10.25 3.63 1.25
C LYS A 50 8.78 3.47 0.83
N LEU A 51 8.50 3.42 -0.47
CA LEU A 51 7.15 3.20 -0.98
C LEU A 51 6.58 1.86 -0.50
N ILE A 52 7.35 0.78 -0.65
CA ILE A 52 6.96 -0.57 -0.19
C ILE A 52 6.73 -0.57 1.33
N ALA A 53 7.65 -0.01 2.13
CA ALA A 53 7.52 0.03 3.59
C ALA A 53 6.33 0.87 4.08
N THR A 54 5.97 1.92 3.33
CA THR A 54 4.80 2.75 3.63
C THR A 54 3.51 2.02 3.26
N SER A 55 3.51 1.37 2.09
CA SER A 55 2.42 0.55 1.58
C SER A 55 2.12 -0.66 2.49
N ASP A 56 3.16 -1.31 3.01
CA ASP A 56 3.05 -2.41 3.98
C ASP A 56 2.34 -1.98 5.26
N GLY A 57 2.76 -0.85 5.86
CA GLY A 57 2.08 -0.31 7.05
C GLY A 57 0.63 0.13 6.78
N LEU A 58 0.35 0.66 5.58
CA LEU A 58 -1.01 0.96 5.15
C LEU A 58 -1.85 -0.32 4.99
N ALA A 59 -1.28 -1.37 4.41
CA ALA A 59 -1.93 -2.66 4.23
C ALA A 59 -2.30 -3.29 5.56
N ASP A 60 -1.37 -3.27 6.51
CA ASP A 60 -1.58 -3.68 7.89
C ASP A 60 -2.77 -2.93 8.55
N ALA A 61 -2.82 -1.61 8.42
CA ALA A 61 -3.91 -0.79 8.96
C ALA A 61 -5.26 -1.08 8.28
N VAL A 62 -5.29 -1.18 6.95
CA VAL A 62 -6.51 -1.49 6.18
C VAL A 62 -7.03 -2.89 6.53
N THR A 63 -6.15 -3.89 6.62
CA THR A 63 -6.53 -5.25 7.04
C THR A 63 -7.14 -5.27 8.44
N ALA A 64 -6.56 -4.54 9.40
CA ALA A 64 -7.13 -4.44 10.75
C ALA A 64 -8.53 -3.80 10.76
N HIS A 65 -8.77 -2.79 9.93
CA HIS A 65 -10.10 -2.19 9.75
C HIS A 65 -11.10 -3.13 9.07
N LEU A 66 -10.69 -3.84 8.02
CA LEU A 66 -11.53 -4.85 7.35
C LEU A 66 -11.90 -5.99 8.30
N SER A 67 -10.94 -6.47 9.09
CA SER A 67 -11.19 -7.50 10.11
C SER A 67 -12.21 -7.05 11.16
N THR A 68 -12.11 -5.80 11.63
CA THR A 68 -13.11 -5.22 12.55
C THR A 68 -14.51 -5.15 11.93
N ALA A 69 -14.58 -5.01 10.60
CA ALA A 69 -15.83 -5.02 9.84
C ALA A 69 -16.33 -6.42 9.46
N GLY A 70 -15.65 -7.48 9.89
CA GLY A 70 -16.00 -8.88 9.59
C GLY A 70 -15.56 -9.37 8.22
N ILE A 71 -14.67 -8.64 7.53
CA ILE A 71 -14.13 -9.03 6.22
C ILE A 71 -12.78 -9.70 6.42
N GLU A 72 -12.64 -10.92 5.90
CA GLU A 72 -11.37 -11.62 5.87
C GLU A 72 -10.47 -11.01 4.78
N ALA A 73 -9.34 -10.46 5.22
CA ALA A 73 -8.28 -9.96 4.37
C ALA A 73 -6.93 -10.25 5.03
N GLU A 74 -5.91 -10.52 4.22
CA GLU A 74 -4.54 -10.70 4.68
C GLU A 74 -3.59 -9.82 3.87
N VAL A 75 -2.56 -9.30 4.53
CA VAL A 75 -1.41 -8.71 3.85
C VAL A 75 -0.67 -9.85 3.15
N HIS A 76 -0.48 -9.75 1.83
CA HIS A 76 0.01 -10.86 1.03
C HIS A 76 1.46 -10.69 0.57
N GLN A 77 1.68 -9.94 -0.52
CA GLN A 77 3.02 -9.74 -1.06
C GLN A 77 3.13 -8.43 -1.85
N VAL A 78 4.37 -8.01 -2.08
CA VAL A 78 4.67 -6.87 -2.96
C VAL A 78 4.44 -7.26 -4.41
N ARG A 79 3.69 -6.43 -5.15
CA ARG A 79 3.45 -6.61 -6.59
C ARG A 79 3.55 -5.27 -7.32
N ALA A 80 3.87 -5.35 -8.61
CA ALA A 80 3.80 -4.20 -9.51
C ALA A 80 2.36 -4.01 -10.00
N ASP A 81 1.84 -2.79 -9.87
CA ASP A 81 0.58 -2.37 -10.50
C ASP A 81 0.90 -1.65 -11.82
N PRO A 82 0.63 -2.27 -12.99
CA PRO A 82 0.88 -1.65 -14.30
C PRO A 82 0.15 -0.31 -14.48
N ALA A 83 -1.02 -0.16 -13.86
CA ALA A 83 -1.81 1.06 -13.92
C ALA A 83 -1.16 2.25 -13.18
N GLU A 84 -0.14 2.00 -12.36
CA GLU A 84 0.64 3.00 -11.62
C GLU A 84 2.10 3.07 -12.08
N GLY A 85 2.37 2.69 -13.34
CA GLY A 85 3.72 2.74 -13.91
C GLY A 85 4.67 1.71 -13.31
N ASP A 86 4.14 0.52 -13.00
CA ASP A 86 4.86 -0.62 -12.41
C ASP A 86 5.47 -0.34 -11.03
N GLU A 87 4.88 0.59 -10.27
CA GLU A 87 5.26 0.80 -8.88
C GLU A 87 4.96 -0.45 -8.05
N GLN A 88 5.95 -0.85 -7.24
CA GLN A 88 5.87 -2.00 -6.37
C GLN A 88 5.24 -1.60 -5.03
N VAL A 89 4.09 -2.20 -4.71
CA VAL A 89 3.32 -1.91 -3.52
C VAL A 89 2.83 -3.21 -2.87
N MET A 90 2.57 -3.16 -1.57
CA MET A 90 1.97 -4.26 -0.84
C MET A 90 0.53 -4.47 -1.30
N THR A 91 0.15 -5.74 -1.50
CA THR A 91 -1.21 -6.11 -1.87
C THR A 91 -1.92 -6.80 -0.72
N LEU A 92 -3.20 -6.48 -0.56
CA LEU A 92 -4.11 -7.32 0.22
C LEU A 92 -4.58 -8.49 -0.63
N ARG A 93 -4.75 -9.64 0.01
CA ARG A 93 -5.54 -10.76 -0.51
C ARG A 93 -6.83 -10.84 0.27
N THR A 94 -7.94 -10.99 -0.43
CA THR A 94 -9.28 -11.09 0.14
C THR A 94 -10.20 -11.80 -0.86
N THR A 95 -11.48 -11.90 -0.55
CA THR A 95 -12.50 -12.49 -1.43
C THR A 95 -13.60 -11.49 -1.70
N THR A 96 -14.14 -11.50 -2.92
CA THR A 96 -15.37 -10.78 -3.26
C THR A 96 -16.61 -11.51 -2.70
N ALA A 97 -17.76 -10.87 -2.78
CA ALA A 97 -19.02 -11.38 -2.22
C ALA A 97 -19.46 -12.74 -2.80
N ASP A 98 -19.02 -13.08 -4.00
CA ASP A 98 -19.25 -14.38 -4.67
C ASP A 98 -18.19 -15.44 -4.31
N GLY A 99 -17.25 -15.12 -3.41
CA GLY A 99 -16.17 -16.00 -2.99
C GLY A 99 -14.95 -16.00 -3.91
N THR A 100 -14.88 -15.14 -4.93
CA THR A 100 -13.74 -15.08 -5.84
C THR A 100 -12.51 -14.48 -5.14
N PRO A 101 -11.35 -15.17 -5.12
CA PRO A 101 -10.12 -14.61 -4.56
C PRO A 101 -9.60 -13.44 -5.40
N VAL A 102 -9.28 -12.34 -4.72
CA VAL A 102 -8.81 -11.09 -5.36
C VAL A 102 -7.61 -10.50 -4.66
N LEU A 103 -6.92 -9.60 -5.36
CA LEU A 103 -5.79 -8.82 -4.89
C LEU A 103 -6.10 -7.33 -4.98
N VAL A 104 -5.72 -6.57 -3.95
CA VAL A 104 -5.89 -5.11 -3.89
C VAL A 104 -4.53 -4.47 -3.59
N PRO A 105 -3.83 -3.91 -4.59
CA PRO A 105 -2.62 -3.13 -4.34
C PRO A 105 -2.95 -1.84 -3.58
N LEU A 106 -2.17 -1.53 -2.55
CA LEU A 106 -2.37 -0.35 -1.72
C LEU A 106 -1.24 0.65 -1.91
N ARG A 107 -1.44 1.58 -2.84
CA ARG A 107 -0.52 2.69 -3.06
C ARG A 107 -0.81 3.84 -2.08
N PRO A 108 0.16 4.26 -1.23
CA PRO A 108 -0.03 5.38 -0.33
C PRO A 108 -0.41 6.67 -1.08
N GLY A 109 -1.48 7.33 -0.62
CA GLY A 109 -1.97 8.58 -1.20
C GLY A 109 -2.72 8.44 -2.54
N ALA A 110 -2.92 7.21 -3.05
CA ALA A 110 -3.74 6.99 -4.23
C ALA A 110 -5.23 7.23 -3.93
N THR A 111 -5.90 7.90 -4.86
CA THR A 111 -7.36 8.17 -4.78
C THR A 111 -8.19 7.16 -5.54
N THR A 112 -7.53 6.21 -6.22
CA THR A 112 -8.19 5.16 -7.00
C THR A 112 -7.71 3.82 -6.47
N LEU A 113 -8.65 2.96 -6.10
CA LEU A 113 -8.38 1.57 -5.73
C LEU A 113 -8.67 0.66 -6.93
N ARG A 114 -7.93 -0.44 -7.01
CA ARG A 114 -8.12 -1.44 -8.05
C ARG A 114 -8.22 -2.82 -7.42
N ILE A 115 -9.12 -3.63 -7.94
CA ILE A 115 -9.29 -5.03 -7.54
C ILE A 115 -8.88 -5.88 -8.73
N TYR A 116 -7.93 -6.78 -8.51
CA TYR A 116 -7.39 -7.68 -9.52
C TYR A 116 -7.78 -9.13 -9.20
N PRO A 117 -7.89 -10.01 -10.21
CA PRO A 117 -8.02 -11.43 -9.93
C PRO A 117 -6.76 -11.92 -9.21
N PHE A 118 -6.90 -12.89 -8.32
CA PHE A 118 -5.75 -13.53 -7.70
C PHE A 118 -4.82 -14.15 -8.75
N THR A 119 -3.51 -13.96 -8.57
CA THR A 119 -2.45 -14.52 -9.40
C THR A 119 -1.21 -14.76 -8.57
N ASP A 120 -0.32 -15.66 -8.99
CA ASP A 120 1.01 -15.83 -8.39
C ASP A 120 2.06 -14.90 -9.02
N SER A 121 1.71 -14.19 -10.10
CA SER A 121 2.61 -13.27 -10.81
C SER A 121 2.97 -12.03 -9.99
N LEU A 122 4.25 -11.63 -9.99
CA LEU A 122 4.69 -10.37 -9.37
C LEU A 122 4.12 -9.13 -10.05
N VAL A 123 3.65 -9.25 -11.30
CA VAL A 123 2.96 -8.19 -12.04
C VAL A 123 1.47 -8.50 -12.06
N LEU A 124 0.66 -7.53 -11.64
CA LEU A 124 -0.80 -7.67 -11.64
C LEU A 124 -1.33 -7.73 -13.08
N PRO A 125 -2.35 -8.57 -13.35
CA PRO A 125 -2.86 -8.74 -14.70
C PRO A 125 -3.75 -7.57 -15.10
N GLU A 126 -3.62 -7.10 -16.34
CA GLU A 126 -4.55 -6.12 -16.91
C GLU A 126 -5.68 -6.82 -17.71
N PRO A 127 -6.91 -6.27 -17.69
CA PRO A 127 -7.38 -5.15 -16.88
C PRO A 127 -7.76 -5.56 -15.44
N PRO A 128 -7.84 -4.62 -14.48
CA PRO A 128 -8.45 -4.87 -13.17
C PRO A 128 -9.92 -5.29 -13.30
N LEU A 129 -10.40 -6.08 -12.34
CA LEU A 129 -11.83 -6.46 -12.23
C LEU A 129 -12.69 -5.24 -11.88
N HIS A 130 -12.19 -4.41 -10.97
CA HIS A 130 -12.85 -3.18 -10.54
C HIS A 130 -11.85 -2.05 -10.39
N VAL A 131 -12.29 -0.85 -10.77
CA VAL A 131 -11.62 0.42 -10.50
C VAL A 131 -12.59 1.24 -9.68
N ILE A 132 -12.16 1.66 -8.49
CA ILE A 132 -13.01 2.31 -7.49
C ILE A 132 -12.38 3.65 -7.15
N GLU A 133 -13.10 4.73 -7.46
CA GLU A 133 -12.69 6.07 -7.04
C GLU A 133 -13.03 6.27 -5.56
N LEU A 134 -12.05 6.71 -4.79
CA LEU A 134 -12.26 7.16 -3.42
C LEU A 134 -12.97 8.51 -3.41
N PRO A 135 -13.71 8.85 -2.34
CA PRO A 135 -14.31 10.17 -2.19
C PRO A 135 -13.27 11.28 -2.36
N THR A 136 -13.65 12.40 -2.98
CA THR A 136 -12.74 13.55 -3.17
C THR A 136 -12.24 14.14 -1.84
N THR A 137 -12.97 13.93 -0.75
CA THR A 137 -12.60 14.31 0.61
C THR A 137 -11.71 13.29 1.34
N ALA A 138 -11.41 12.15 0.71
CA ALA A 138 -10.61 11.08 1.33
C ALA A 138 -9.14 11.47 1.51
N ARG A 139 -8.66 12.44 0.72
CA ARG A 139 -7.26 12.87 0.74
C ARG A 139 -7.07 14.06 1.68
N SER A 140 -6.27 13.84 2.72
CA SER A 140 -5.81 14.87 3.65
C SER A 140 -4.93 15.91 2.96
N ALA A 141 -4.70 17.05 3.62
CA ALA A 141 -3.88 18.15 3.08
C ALA A 141 -2.41 17.76 2.82
N ASP A 142 -1.89 16.79 3.56
CA ASP A 142 -0.55 16.19 3.35
C ASP A 142 -0.53 15.16 2.21
N GLY A 143 -1.68 14.89 1.59
CA GLY A 143 -1.82 13.93 0.50
C GLY A 143 -2.07 12.49 0.95
N TRP A 144 -2.15 12.23 2.27
CA TRP A 144 -2.48 10.92 2.83
C TRP A 144 -3.95 10.57 2.62
N VAL A 145 -4.26 9.27 2.57
CA VAL A 145 -5.63 8.74 2.53
C VAL A 145 -5.79 7.77 3.69
N ASP A 146 -6.77 8.02 4.54
CA ASP A 146 -6.91 7.27 5.80
C ASP A 146 -7.30 5.80 5.56
N ALA A 147 -6.70 4.89 6.34
CA ALA A 147 -6.91 3.44 6.16
C ALA A 147 -8.38 3.04 6.40
N THR A 148 -9.05 3.73 7.33
CA THR A 148 -10.49 3.58 7.57
C THR A 148 -11.31 3.90 6.31
N THR A 149 -10.97 4.97 5.59
CA THR A 149 -11.68 5.37 4.36
C THR A 149 -11.50 4.31 3.27
N ILE A 150 -10.27 3.82 3.08
CA ILE A 150 -9.97 2.74 2.13
C ILE A 150 -10.77 1.48 2.49
N ALA A 151 -10.75 1.06 3.75
CA ALA A 151 -11.45 -0.14 4.22
C ALA A 151 -12.98 -0.01 4.06
N GLN A 152 -13.57 1.15 4.36
CA GLN A 152 -15.00 1.41 4.17
C GLN A 152 -15.40 1.37 2.69
N THR A 153 -14.57 1.95 1.81
CA THR A 153 -14.82 1.89 0.37
C THR A 153 -14.69 0.45 -0.13
N LEU A 154 -13.62 -0.28 0.23
CA LEU A 154 -13.45 -1.67 -0.15
C LEU A 154 -14.59 -2.56 0.35
N LYS A 155 -15.08 -2.34 1.57
CA LYS A 155 -16.20 -3.09 2.14
C LYS A 155 -17.42 -3.10 1.20
N ALA A 156 -17.76 -1.96 0.60
CA ALA A 156 -18.88 -1.86 -0.34
C ALA A 156 -18.74 -2.77 -1.59
N HIS A 157 -17.53 -3.26 -1.86
CA HIS A 157 -17.21 -4.10 -3.03
C HIS A 157 -16.78 -5.53 -2.66
N LEU A 158 -16.33 -5.77 -1.42
CA LEU A 158 -15.81 -7.07 -0.99
C LEU A 158 -16.86 -7.96 -0.31
N HIS A 159 -17.83 -7.42 0.43
CA HIS A 159 -18.98 -8.15 1.00
C HIS A 159 -20.05 -7.17 1.55
N PRO A 160 -21.36 -7.38 1.32
CA PRO A 160 -22.42 -6.72 2.10
C PRO A 160 -22.50 -7.28 3.54
#